data_AF-M1ZBX4-F1
#
_entry.id   AF-M1ZBX4-F1
#
_cell.length_a   1.000
_cell.length_b   1.000
_cell.length_c   1.000
_cell.angle_alpha   90.00
_cell.angle_beta   90.00
_cell.angle_gamma   90.00
#
_symmetry.space_group_name_H-M   'P 1'
#
loop_
_entity.id
_entity.type
_entity.pdbx_description
1 polymer ?
#
loop_
_entity_poly.entity_id
_entity_poly.type
_entity_poly.pdbx_seq_one_letter_code
_entity_poly.pdbx_strand_id
1 'polypeptide(L)'
;MEYLYQKVSYLKGLAEGLGIEEESKEGKLLLHIIDALEDFADVIDELIEDYKDLEQYVEYIDEDLTDIEDELYELDDEEDYYPYEDFDDDYFDENFDYVDFDSDDLEEEPDEE
;
A
#
# COMPACT_ATOMS: atom_id res chain seq x y z
N MET A 1 5.96 -15.42 10.48
CA MET A 1 4.84 -15.04 11.36
C MET A 1 4.92 -15.64 12.76
N GLU A 2 5.55 -16.80 12.96
CA GLU A 2 5.85 -17.36 14.29
C GLU A 2 6.48 -16.37 15.29
N TYR A 3 7.21 -15.34 14.84
CA TYR A 3 7.86 -14.40 15.74
C TYR A 3 6.89 -13.59 16.62
N LEU A 4 5.75 -13.11 16.08
CA LEU A 4 4.79 -12.34 16.87
C LEU A 4 4.11 -13.26 17.90
N TYR A 5 3.64 -14.42 17.46
CA TYR A 5 3.08 -15.44 18.34
C TYR A 5 4.07 -15.93 19.41
N GLN A 6 5.34 -16.11 19.07
CA GLN A 6 6.40 -16.46 20.03
C GLN A 6 6.58 -15.35 21.07
N LYS A 7 6.50 -14.08 20.67
CA LYS A 7 6.56 -12.96 21.61
C LYS A 7 5.34 -12.90 22.53
N VAL A 8 4.13 -13.05 21.99
CA VAL A 8 2.90 -13.07 22.79
C VAL A 8 2.90 -14.27 23.76
N SER A 9 3.31 -15.45 23.28
CA SER A 9 3.46 -16.65 24.10
C SER A 9 4.51 -16.48 25.22
N TYR A 10 5.63 -15.82 24.92
CA TYR A 10 6.63 -15.47 25.92
C TYR A 10 6.08 -14.50 26.96
N LEU A 11 5.29 -13.50 26.57
CA LEU A 11 4.63 -12.57 27.49
C LEU A 11 3.60 -13.28 28.38
N LYS A 12 2.78 -14.21 27.82
CA LYS A 12 1.88 -15.07 28.61
C LYS A 12 2.66 -15.87 29.66
N GLY A 13 3.71 -16.57 29.24
CA GLY A 13 4.54 -17.36 30.16
C GLY A 13 5.26 -16.50 31.22
N LEU A 14 5.66 -15.28 30.87
CA LEU A 14 6.25 -14.34 31.82
C LEU A 14 5.21 -13.84 32.84
N ALA A 15 3.98 -13.55 32.40
CA ALA A 15 2.89 -13.14 33.28
C ALA A 15 2.54 -14.25 34.28
N GLU A 16 2.46 -15.51 33.82
CA GLU A 16 2.30 -16.68 34.68
C GLU A 16 3.45 -16.82 35.68
N GLY A 17 4.70 -16.70 35.21
CA GLY A 17 5.90 -16.83 36.05
C GLY A 17 6.04 -15.74 37.11
N LEU A 18 5.44 -14.57 36.90
CA LEU A 18 5.39 -13.46 37.85
C LEU A 18 4.21 -13.55 38.83
N GLY A 19 3.32 -14.54 38.67
CA GLY A 19 2.11 -14.65 39.48
C GLY A 19 1.12 -13.53 39.20
N ILE A 20 1.04 -13.06 37.96
CA ILE A 20 0.04 -12.08 37.55
C ILE A 20 -1.31 -12.80 37.43
N GLU A 21 -2.24 -12.44 38.31
CA GLU A 21 -3.55 -13.08 38.42
C GLU A 21 -4.67 -12.06 38.15
N GLU A 22 -5.80 -12.55 37.62
CA GLU A 22 -6.99 -11.74 37.32
C GLU A 22 -7.65 -11.09 38.55
N GLU A 23 -7.29 -11.51 39.76
CA GLU A 23 -7.83 -10.96 41.01
C GLU A 23 -7.39 -9.52 41.27
N SER A 24 -6.23 -9.13 40.74
CA SER A 24 -5.75 -7.75 40.80
C SER A 24 -6.25 -6.95 39.60
N LYS A 25 -6.54 -5.66 39.80
CA LYS A 25 -6.95 -4.78 38.69
C LYS A 25 -5.85 -4.65 37.64
N GLU A 26 -4.62 -4.57 38.12
CA GLU A 26 -3.41 -4.47 37.32
C GLU A 26 -3.17 -5.77 36.54
N GLY A 27 -3.32 -6.93 37.17
CA GLY A 27 -3.15 -8.21 36.50
C GLY A 27 -4.20 -8.49 35.44
N LYS A 28 -5.47 -8.15 35.73
CA LYS A 28 -6.53 -8.21 34.72
C LYS A 28 -6.26 -7.31 33.52
N LEU A 29 -5.77 -6.08 33.74
CA LEU A 29 -5.39 -5.19 32.66
C LEU A 29 -4.25 -5.76 31.80
N LEU A 30 -3.20 -6.28 32.45
CA LEU A 30 -2.04 -6.83 31.75
C LEU A 30 -2.41 -8.07 30.92
N LEU A 31 -3.24 -8.97 31.46
CA LEU A 31 -3.72 -10.15 30.73
C LEU A 31 -4.53 -9.74 29.50
N HIS A 32 -5.45 -8.78 29.62
CA HIS A 32 -6.19 -8.27 28.47
C HIS A 32 -5.32 -7.56 27.43
N ILE A 33 -4.22 -6.90 27.83
CA ILE A 33 -3.25 -6.35 26.88
C ILE A 33 -2.58 -7.48 26.10
N ILE A 34 -2.21 -8.57 26.79
CA ILE A 34 -1.57 -9.73 26.15
C ILE A 34 -2.55 -10.41 25.18
N ASP A 35 -3.82 -10.55 25.55
CA ASP A 35 -4.86 -11.09 24.66
C ASP A 35 -5.05 -10.20 23.43
N ALA A 36 -5.13 -8.88 23.60
CA ALA A 36 -5.23 -7.96 22.47
C ALA A 36 -4.02 -8.10 21.54
N LEU A 37 -2.81 -8.27 22.08
CA LEU A 37 -1.60 -8.50 21.26
C LEU A 37 -1.64 -9.83 20.49
N GLU A 38 -2.36 -10.84 20.99
CA GLU A 38 -2.63 -12.08 20.26
C GLU A 38 -3.57 -11.81 19.08
N ASP A 39 -4.65 -11.06 19.29
CA ASP A 39 -5.56 -10.65 18.21
C ASP A 39 -4.81 -9.83 17.13
N PHE A 40 -3.89 -8.94 17.53
CA PHE A 40 -3.02 -8.22 16.59
C PHE A 40 -2.12 -9.18 15.80
N ALA A 41 -1.63 -10.26 16.40
CA ALA A 41 -0.83 -11.24 15.69
C ALA A 41 -1.64 -11.94 14.61
N ASP A 42 -2.88 -12.32 14.92
CA ASP A 42 -3.82 -12.94 13.97
C ASP A 42 -4.13 -12.01 12.79
N VAL A 43 -4.53 -10.76 13.07
CA VAL A 43 -4.88 -9.79 12.02
C VAL A 43 -3.69 -9.49 11.11
N ILE A 44 -2.47 -9.44 11.65
CA ILE A 44 -1.27 -9.22 10.83
C ILE A 44 -0.97 -10.44 9.95
N ASP A 45 -1.31 -11.66 10.39
CA ASP A 45 -1.17 -12.90 9.59
C ASP A 45 -2.09 -12.86 8.39
N GLU A 46 -3.35 -12.54 8.60
CA GLU A 46 -4.33 -12.37 7.54
C GLU A 46 -3.90 -11.26 6.56
N LEU A 47 -3.47 -10.10 7.08
CA LEU A 47 -3.02 -8.97 6.24
C LEU A 47 -1.82 -9.32 5.35
N ILE A 48 -0.90 -10.15 5.84
CA ILE A 48 0.28 -10.54 5.05
C ILE A 48 -0.11 -11.51 3.94
N GLU A 49 -1.06 -12.42 4.17
CA GLU A 49 -1.57 -13.27 3.09
C GLU A 49 -2.32 -12.43 2.04
N ASP A 50 -3.17 -11.50 2.46
CA ASP A 50 -3.84 -10.56 1.55
C ASP A 50 -2.83 -9.74 0.73
N TYR A 51 -1.72 -9.34 1.35
CA TYR A 51 -0.66 -8.59 0.67
C TYR A 51 0.09 -9.43 -0.38
N LYS A 52 0.30 -10.73 -0.13
CA LYS A 52 0.88 -11.63 -1.14
C LYS A 52 -0.06 -11.82 -2.33
N ASP A 53 -1.36 -11.94 -2.06
CA ASP A 53 -2.36 -12.02 -3.12
C ASP A 53 -2.34 -10.74 -3.96
N LEU A 54 -2.23 -9.57 -3.32
CA LEU A 54 -2.07 -8.28 -4.01
C LEU A 54 -0.78 -8.22 -4.84
N GLU A 55 0.35 -8.68 -4.31
CA GLU A 55 1.61 -8.77 -5.04
C GLU A 55 1.44 -9.59 -6.33
N GLN A 56 0.77 -10.74 -6.25
CA GLN A 56 0.45 -11.58 -7.41
C GLN A 56 -0.47 -10.86 -8.41
N TYR A 57 -1.49 -10.11 -7.97
CA TYR A 57 -2.31 -9.32 -8.89
C TYR A 57 -1.50 -8.25 -9.62
N VAL A 58 -0.54 -7.62 -8.93
CA VAL A 58 0.35 -6.63 -9.54
C VAL A 58 1.28 -7.29 -10.57
N GLU A 59 1.82 -8.48 -10.27
CA GLU A 59 2.61 -9.26 -11.24
C GLU A 59 1.80 -9.58 -12.50
N TYR A 60 0.52 -9.96 -12.38
CA TYR A 60 -0.33 -10.20 -13.54
C TYR A 60 -0.58 -8.95 -14.37
N ILE A 61 -0.76 -7.80 -13.72
CA ILE A 61 -0.92 -6.53 -14.44
C ILE A 61 0.37 -6.19 -15.21
N ASP A 62 1.54 -6.41 -14.60
CA ASP A 62 2.84 -6.16 -15.25
C ASP A 62 3.04 -7.08 -16.47
N GLU A 63 2.66 -8.36 -16.36
CA GLU A 63 2.69 -9.32 -17.47
C GLU A 63 1.74 -8.91 -18.61
N ASP A 64 0.47 -8.63 -18.29
CA ASP A 64 -0.53 -8.20 -19.28
C ASP A 64 -0.12 -6.89 -19.98
N LEU A 65 0.49 -5.95 -19.25
CA LEU A 65 1.01 -4.70 -19.82
C LEU A 65 2.20 -4.96 -20.75
N THR A 66 3.12 -5.85 -20.36
CA THR A 66 4.26 -6.23 -21.20
C THR A 66 3.79 -6.81 -22.54
N ASP A 67 2.79 -7.70 -22.51
CA ASP A 67 2.21 -8.28 -23.73
C ASP A 67 1.63 -7.20 -24.67
N ILE A 68 0.98 -6.17 -24.10
CA ILE A 68 0.43 -5.04 -24.87
C ILE A 68 1.54 -4.13 -25.41
N GLU A 69 2.57 -3.86 -24.60
CA GLU A 69 3.74 -3.06 -24.99
C GLU A 69 4.48 -3.73 -26.15
N ASP A 70 4.70 -5.03 -26.08
CA ASP A 70 5.31 -5.80 -27.17
C ASP A 70 4.44 -5.72 -28.44
N GLU A 71 3.11 -5.89 -28.37
CA GLU A 71 2.23 -5.76 -29.54
C GLU A 71 2.24 -4.34 -30.15
N LEU A 72 2.27 -3.28 -29.33
CA LEU A 72 2.24 -1.89 -29.79
C LEU A 72 3.60 -1.40 -30.30
N TYR A 73 4.68 -1.75 -29.63
CA TYR A 73 6.03 -1.29 -29.98
C TYR A 73 6.66 -2.12 -31.10
N GLU A 74 6.31 -3.40 -31.26
CA GLU A 74 6.71 -4.17 -32.45
C GLU A 74 6.05 -3.65 -33.74
N LEU A 75 4.92 -2.93 -33.65
CA LEU A 75 4.28 -2.25 -34.78
C LEU A 75 4.93 -0.90 -35.14
N ASP A 76 5.72 -0.30 -34.25
CA ASP A 76 6.39 1.00 -34.45
C ASP A 76 7.84 0.87 -34.99
N ASP A 77 8.43 -0.34 -34.93
CA ASP A 77 9.75 -0.63 -35.52
C ASP A 77 9.70 -0.92 -37.04
N GLU A 78 8.50 -1.05 -37.65
CA GLU A 78 8.32 -1.24 -39.11
C GLU A 78 7.74 -0.02 -39.86
N GLU A 79 7.28 1.04 -39.20
CA GLU A 79 6.85 2.29 -39.87
C GLU A 79 7.74 3.47 -39.52
N ASP A 80 8.69 3.74 -40.42
CA ASP A 80 9.27 5.04 -40.72
C ASP A 80 9.67 5.91 -39.51
N TYR A 81 10.97 5.93 -39.25
CA TYR A 81 11.67 7.12 -38.79
C TYR A 81 11.26 8.32 -39.67
N TYR A 82 10.18 9.00 -39.30
CA TYR A 82 9.87 10.33 -39.79
C TYR A 82 10.88 11.24 -39.10
N PRO A 83 11.92 11.74 -39.79
CA PRO A 83 12.64 12.86 -39.24
C PRO A 83 11.59 13.94 -38.99
N TYR A 84 11.64 14.57 -37.82
CA TYR A 84 10.93 15.81 -37.55
C TYR A 84 11.31 16.84 -38.64
N GLU A 85 10.67 16.78 -39.80
CA GLU A 85 10.63 17.85 -40.77
C GLU A 85 9.49 18.75 -40.31
N ASP A 86 9.90 19.88 -39.72
CA ASP A 86 9.12 21.09 -39.46
C ASP A 86 7.63 20.86 -39.15
N PHE A 87 7.34 20.84 -37.85
CA PHE A 87 6.03 21.22 -37.32
C PHE A 87 5.71 22.63 -37.86
N ASP A 88 5.01 22.70 -38.98
CA ASP A 88 4.43 23.95 -39.48
C ASP A 88 3.32 24.35 -38.50
N ASP A 89 3.58 25.47 -37.84
CA ASP A 89 2.98 26.01 -36.63
C ASP A 89 1.57 26.59 -36.84
N ASP A 90 0.67 25.86 -37.52
CA ASP A 90 -0.59 26.44 -38.04
C ASP A 90 -1.89 25.73 -37.60
N TYR A 91 -1.83 24.71 -36.72
CA TYR A 91 -3.04 24.06 -36.19
C TYR A 91 -3.04 23.92 -34.66
N PHE A 92 -2.61 24.99 -33.97
CA PHE A 92 -2.97 25.19 -32.58
C PHE A 92 -4.48 25.48 -32.51
N ASP A 93 -5.28 24.43 -32.31
CA ASP A 93 -6.70 24.54 -31.93
C ASP A 93 -6.74 25.22 -30.55
N GLU A 94 -7.07 26.52 -30.53
CA GLU A 94 -7.19 27.39 -29.34
C GLU A 94 -8.35 26.98 -28.41
N ASN A 95 -8.54 25.69 -28.15
CA ASN A 95 -9.63 25.21 -27.31
C ASN A 95 -9.26 24.06 -26.37
N PHE A 96 -7.97 23.87 -26.11
CA PHE A 96 -7.53 23.15 -24.92
C PHE A 96 -7.42 24.15 -23.76
N ASP A 97 -8.54 24.32 -23.07
CA ASP A 97 -8.60 25.07 -21.81
C ASP A 97 -7.78 24.29 -20.77
N TYR A 98 -6.50 24.62 -20.67
CA TYR A 98 -5.63 24.15 -19.60
C TYR A 98 -6.25 24.62 -18.30
N VAL A 99 -6.86 23.71 -17.54
CA VAL A 99 -7.19 23.97 -16.15
C VAL A 99 -5.87 24.03 -15.40
N ASP A 100 -5.34 25.25 -15.24
CA ASP A 100 -4.20 25.53 -14.39
C ASP A 100 -4.64 25.24 -12.95
N PHE A 101 -4.29 24.05 -12.45
CA PHE A 101 -4.47 23.72 -11.05
C PHE A 101 -3.38 24.45 -10.28
N ASP A 102 -3.64 25.72 -9.98
CA ASP A 102 -2.79 26.53 -9.11
C ASP A 102 -2.58 25.77 -7.80
N SER A 103 -1.32 25.43 -7.52
CA SER A 103 -0.89 24.70 -6.31
C SER A 103 -1.10 25.49 -5.01
N ASP A 104 -1.75 26.64 -5.09
CA ASP A 104 -2.05 27.55 -3.97
C ASP A 104 -3.42 27.25 -3.33
N ASP A 105 -4.24 26.36 -3.91
CA ASP A 105 -5.58 26.00 -3.34
C ASP A 105 -5.51 24.89 -2.26
N LEU A 106 -4.29 24.55 -1.80
CA LEU A 106 -4.07 23.76 -0.58
C LEU A 106 -3.83 24.69 0.62
N GLU A 107 -4.78 25.57 0.90
CA GLU A 107 -4.80 26.26 2.19
C GLU A 107 -5.13 25.24 3.29
N GLU A 108 -4.17 25.09 4.20
CA GLU A 108 -4.20 24.35 5.46
C GLU A 108 -5.59 24.44 6.13
N GLU A 109 -6.22 23.29 6.41
CA GLU A 109 -7.29 23.30 7.42
C GLU A 109 -6.67 23.65 8.78
N PRO A 110 -7.11 24.74 9.44
CA PRO A 110 -6.68 25.00 10.80
C PRO A 110 -7.32 23.99 11.76
N ASP A 111 -6.47 23.39 12.58
CA ASP A 111 -6.79 22.63 13.78
C ASP A 111 -7.77 23.37 14.73
N GLU A 112 -8.56 22.54 15.46
CA GLU A 112 -9.34 22.79 16.69
C GLU A 112 -10.73 23.45 16.56
N GLU A 113 -11.80 22.97 17.21
CA GLU A 113 -11.96 22.36 18.55
C GLU A 113 -12.79 21.04 18.59
#